data_AF-A0A5E7VZH0-F1
#
_entry.id   AF-A0A5E7VZH0-F1
#
_cell.length_a   1.000
_cell.length_b   1.000
_cell.length_c   1.000
_cell.angle_alpha   90.00
_cell.angle_beta   90.00
_cell.angle_gamma   90.00
#
_symmetry.space_group_name_H-M   'P 1'
#
loop_
_entity.id
_entity.type
_entity.pdbx_description
1 polymer ?
#
loop_
_entity_poly.entity_id
_entity_poly.type
_entity_poly.pdbx_seq_one_letter_code
_entity_poly.pdbx_strand_id
1 'polypeptide(L)'
;MMRPDAKVEKVYPYPYPYPYPYPKPVDFRKSIDGLAALVELDIKVAVFDPVLFVFLNKPRNRVKILYWERNGFCLWLKRLESERFKTSPDLTGEAIVLSVQELNWLLDGFDLWRNRPHQVLTPRFVA
;
A
#
# COMPACT_ATOMS: atom_id res chain seq x y z
N MET A 1 -6.34 -16.06 -7.04
CA MET A 1 -6.85 -14.75 -6.58
C MET A 1 -6.39 -14.58 -5.15
N MET A 2 -5.74 -13.47 -4.79
CA MET A 2 -5.49 -13.16 -3.38
C MET A 2 -6.87 -13.08 -2.72
N ARG A 3 -7.14 -13.93 -1.72
CA ARG A 3 -8.37 -13.88 -0.93
C ARG A 3 -8.06 -13.33 0.45
N PRO A 4 -7.97 -12.01 0.63
CA PRO A 4 -8.19 -11.44 1.93
C PRO A 4 -9.69 -11.21 2.05
N ASP A 5 -10.39 -12.13 2.71
CA ASP A 5 -11.67 -11.80 3.36
C ASP A 5 -11.46 -10.76 4.49
N ALA A 6 -10.20 -10.37 4.73
CA ALA A 6 -9.79 -9.24 5.54
C ALA A 6 -10.21 -7.91 4.91
N LYS A 7 -10.81 -7.04 5.73
CA LYS A 7 -10.96 -5.63 5.39
C LYS A 7 -9.56 -5.08 5.10
N VAL A 8 -9.29 -4.65 3.88
CA VAL A 8 -8.05 -3.93 3.59
C VAL A 8 -8.23 -2.55 4.22
N GLU A 9 -7.68 -2.35 5.41
CA GLU A 9 -7.86 -1.09 6.12
C GLU A 9 -6.76 -0.09 5.81
N LYS A 10 -5.53 -0.53 5.47
CA LYS A 10 -4.40 0.37 5.20
C LYS A 10 -3.46 -0.26 4.18
N VAL A 11 -2.95 0.55 3.27
CA VAL A 11 -1.83 0.28 2.38
C VAL A 11 -0.75 1.29 2.76
N TYR A 12 0.49 0.86 2.91
CA TYR A 12 1.59 1.76 3.25
C TYR A 12 2.43 2.00 1.99
N PRO A 13 2.02 2.92 1.08
CA PRO A 13 2.90 3.35 0.02
C PRO A 13 4.05 4.11 0.68
N TYR A 14 5.11 3.38 1.00
CA TYR A 14 6.29 3.92 1.64
C TYR A 14 6.79 5.12 0.80
N PRO A 15 6.91 6.31 1.43
CA PRO A 15 7.75 6.47 2.61
C PRO A 15 7.31 7.49 3.67
N TYR A 16 7.24 7.03 4.92
CA TYR A 16 7.06 7.85 6.12
C TYR A 16 7.72 9.24 6.06
N PRO A 17 6.98 10.34 6.32
CA PRO A 17 7.58 11.65 6.51
C PRO A 17 8.08 11.76 7.96
N TYR A 18 9.22 12.43 8.11
CA TYR A 18 9.76 12.95 9.36
C TYR A 18 10.29 11.93 10.40
N PRO A 19 11.52 12.12 10.93
CA PRO A 19 12.43 13.26 10.72
C PRO A 19 13.36 13.09 9.49
N TYR A 20 13.19 12.07 8.65
CA TYR A 20 14.11 11.82 7.54
C TYR A 20 13.63 12.46 6.22
N PRO A 21 14.49 13.25 5.52
CA PRO A 21 14.13 14.01 4.33
C PRO A 21 13.94 13.18 3.06
N TYR A 22 14.03 11.84 3.14
CA TYR A 22 13.82 10.98 2.00
C TYR A 22 13.14 9.67 2.39
N PRO A 23 12.27 9.12 1.52
CA PRO A 23 12.08 7.69 1.44
C PRO A 23 13.36 6.90 1.62
N LYS A 24 13.52 6.19 2.74
CA LYS A 24 14.45 5.06 2.77
C LYS A 24 13.73 3.85 2.19
N PRO A 25 13.87 3.54 0.89
CA PRO A 25 13.13 2.45 0.29
C PRO A 25 13.30 1.17 1.12
N VAL A 26 12.20 0.46 1.35
CA VAL A 26 12.20 -0.78 2.13
C VAL A 26 13.26 -1.72 1.56
N ASP A 27 14.09 -2.28 2.43
CA ASP A 27 15.02 -3.32 2.03
C ASP A 27 14.24 -4.60 1.69
N PHE A 28 14.07 -4.84 0.39
CA PHE A 28 13.30 -5.98 -0.11
C PHE A 28 13.97 -7.34 0.14
N ARG A 29 15.17 -7.37 0.72
CA ARG A 29 15.77 -8.60 1.25
C ARG A 29 15.11 -9.07 2.55
N LYS A 30 14.40 -8.19 3.27
CA LYS A 30 13.66 -8.56 4.49
C LYS A 30 12.52 -9.52 4.17
N SER A 31 12.43 -10.61 4.93
CA SER A 31 11.31 -11.54 4.90
C SER A 31 10.27 -11.13 5.97
N ILE A 32 9.41 -12.06 6.40
CA ILE A 32 8.34 -11.86 7.38
C ILE A 32 8.82 -11.09 8.61
N ASP A 33 9.77 -11.62 9.38
CA ASP A 33 10.17 -11.01 10.67
C ASP A 33 10.77 -9.62 10.49
N GLY A 34 11.56 -9.43 9.43
CA GLY A 34 12.15 -8.13 9.14
C GLY A 34 11.14 -7.08 8.70
N LEU A 35 10.06 -7.49 8.04
CA LEU A 35 8.96 -6.60 7.65
C LEU A 35 8.00 -6.36 8.81
N ALA A 36 7.70 -7.37 9.62
CA ALA A 36 6.91 -7.22 10.84
C ALA A 36 7.58 -6.25 11.82
N ALA A 37 8.89 -6.42 12.06
CA ALA A 37 9.65 -5.49 12.89
C ALA A 37 9.62 -4.04 12.34
N LEU A 38 9.65 -3.86 11.02
CA LEU A 38 9.51 -2.54 10.40
C LEU A 38 8.13 -1.93 10.67
N VAL A 39 7.07 -2.74 10.60
CA VAL A 39 5.70 -2.28 10.92
C VAL A 39 5.58 -1.89 12.39
N GLU A 40 6.07 -2.70 13.32
CA GLU A 40 5.93 -2.39 14.75
C GLU A 40 6.78 -1.18 15.17
N LEU A 41 8.04 -1.12 14.70
CA LEU A 41 8.99 -0.10 15.15
C LEU A 41 8.80 1.25 14.44
N ASP A 42 8.63 1.24 13.13
CA ASP A 42 8.56 2.48 12.34
C ASP A 42 7.11 2.93 12.16
N ILE A 43 6.21 1.99 11.86
CA ILE A 43 4.82 2.30 11.50
C ILE A 43 3.93 2.46 12.75
N LYS A 44 4.31 1.80 13.85
CA LYS A 44 3.58 1.79 15.13
C LYS A 44 2.13 1.30 15.00
N VAL A 45 1.92 0.27 14.19
CA VAL A 45 0.64 -0.43 14.04
C VAL A 45 0.82 -1.90 14.41
N ALA A 46 -0.20 -2.50 15.01
CA ALA A 46 -0.15 -3.90 15.41
C ALA A 46 -0.14 -4.81 14.16
N VAL A 47 0.88 -5.66 14.06
CA VAL A 47 1.07 -6.58 12.92
C VAL A 47 0.07 -7.74 12.89
N PHE A 48 -0.62 -7.99 14.01
CA PHE A 48 -1.62 -9.06 14.15
C PHE A 48 -3.04 -8.61 13.82
N ASP A 49 -3.25 -7.31 13.58
CA ASP A 49 -4.54 -6.79 13.14
C ASP A 49 -4.89 -7.37 11.75
N PRO A 50 -6.18 -7.52 11.42
CA PRO A 50 -6.63 -8.07 10.14
C PRO A 50 -6.44 -7.07 8.98
N VAL A 51 -5.20 -6.63 8.77
CA VAL A 51 -4.80 -5.56 7.84
C VAL A 51 -3.68 -6.06 6.92
N LEU A 52 -3.63 -5.54 5.69
CA LEU A 52 -2.59 -5.87 4.72
C LEU A 52 -1.49 -4.80 4.69
N PHE A 53 -0.27 -5.15 5.07
CA PHE A 53 0.88 -4.25 4.93
C PHE A 53 1.51 -4.41 3.54
N VAL A 54 1.28 -3.43 2.67
CA VAL A 54 1.79 -3.42 1.30
C VAL A 54 3.08 -2.61 1.23
N PHE A 55 4.14 -3.20 0.68
CA PHE A 55 5.44 -2.57 0.49
C PHE A 55 5.79 -2.55 -0.99
N LEU A 56 6.43 -1.47 -1.44
CA LEU A 56 7.00 -1.33 -2.79
C LEU A 56 8.51 -1.17 -2.73
N ASN A 57 9.22 -1.78 -3.68
CA ASN A 57 10.67 -1.62 -3.75
C ASN A 57 11.06 -0.29 -4.43
N LYS A 58 12.33 0.11 -4.31
CA LYS A 58 12.82 1.38 -4.89
C LYS A 58 12.50 1.54 -6.39
N PRO A 59 12.69 0.52 -7.27
CA PRO A 59 12.28 0.62 -8.67
C PRO A 59 10.76 0.61 -8.89
N ARG A 60 9.96 0.25 -7.88
CA ARG A 60 8.51 0.02 -7.96
C ARG A 60 8.11 -1.09 -8.91
N ASN A 61 8.96 -2.08 -9.13
CA ASN A 61 8.64 -3.25 -9.95
C ASN A 61 8.39 -4.52 -9.10
N ARG A 62 8.46 -4.41 -7.77
CA ARG A 62 8.10 -5.49 -6.84
C ARG A 62 7.22 -4.96 -5.73
N VAL A 63 6.23 -5.76 -5.36
CA VAL A 63 5.34 -5.52 -4.22
C VAL A 63 5.41 -6.71 -3.27
N LYS A 64 5.48 -6.44 -1.97
CA LYS A 64 5.30 -7.44 -0.92
C LYS A 64 4.05 -7.09 -0.12
N ILE A 65 3.24 -8.08 0.21
CA ILE A 65 2.06 -7.90 1.08
C ILE A 65 2.21 -8.85 2.26
N LEU A 66 2.42 -8.27 3.44
CA LEU A 66 2.50 -8.97 4.72
C LEU A 66 1.15 -8.87 5.45
N TYR A 67 0.68 -9.96 6.03
CA TYR A 67 -0.51 -9.98 6.86
C TYR A 67 -0.50 -11.16 7.82
N TRP A 68 -1.24 -11.03 8.91
CA TRP A 68 -1.53 -12.13 9.81
C TRP A 68 -2.82 -12.84 9.38
N GLU A 69 -2.76 -14.15 9.18
CA GLU A 69 -3.93 -14.99 8.93
C GLU A 69 -4.03 -16.04 10.02
N ARG A 70 -5.07 -15.91 10.86
CA ARG A 70 -5.43 -16.85 11.95
C ARG A 70 -4.27 -17.16 12.90
N ASN A 71 -3.41 -18.09 12.50
CA ASN A 71 -2.32 -18.66 13.29
C ASN A 71 -0.93 -18.44 12.66
N GLY A 72 -0.80 -17.64 11.61
CA GLY A 72 0.50 -17.41 10.98
C GLY A 72 0.61 -16.12 10.18
N PHE A 73 1.86 -15.70 9.96
CA PHE A 73 2.16 -14.64 9.00
C PHE A 73 2.20 -15.18 7.58
N CYS A 74 1.59 -14.44 6.67
CA CYS A 74 1.61 -14.68 5.24
C CYS A 74 2.36 -13.55 4.54
N LEU A 75 3.19 -13.92 3.56
CA LEU A 75 3.91 -12.97 2.72
C LEU A 75 3.65 -13.29 1.25
N TRP A 76 2.97 -12.39 0.56
CA TRP A 76 2.78 -12.47 -0.89
C TRP A 76 3.77 -11.55 -1.61
N LEU A 77 4.29 -11.99 -2.75
CA LEU A 77 5.22 -11.24 -3.59
C LEU A 77 4.76 -11.27 -5.04
N LYS A 78 4.70 -10.09 -5.67
CA LYS A 78 4.59 -9.96 -7.13
C LYS A 78 5.74 -9.14 -7.67
N ARG A 79 6.38 -9.66 -8.72
CA ARG A 79 7.38 -8.96 -9.53
C ARG A 79 6.76 -8.70 -10.90
N LEU A 80 6.87 -7.46 -11.37
CA LEU A 80 6.55 -7.10 -12.73
C LEU A 80 7.78 -7.40 -13.61
N GLU A 81 7.57 -8.09 -14.73
CA GLU A 81 8.63 -8.36 -15.73
C GLU A 81 8.93 -7.11 -16.59
N SER A 82 7.93 -6.25 -16.75
CA SER A 82 8.02 -4.92 -17.35
C SER A 82 7.08 -3.99 -16.60
N GLU A 83 7.26 -2.68 -16.70
CA GLU A 83 6.50 -1.63 -15.98
C GLU A 83 6.84 -1.42 -14.49
N ARG A 84 6.13 -0.46 -13.90
CA ARG A 84 6.25 -0.06 -12.49
C ARG A 84 4.86 0.15 -11.89
N PHE A 85 4.67 -0.28 -10.65
CA PHE A 85 3.50 0.05 -9.84
C PHE A 85 3.37 1.58 -9.73
N LYS A 86 2.17 2.06 -10.00
CA LYS A 86 1.79 3.46 -9.82
C LYS A 86 1.77 3.76 -8.32
N THR A 87 2.07 5.00 -7.95
CA THR A 87 2.08 5.43 -6.53
C THR A 87 1.52 6.83 -6.44
N SER A 88 1.07 7.21 -5.25
CA SER A 88 0.60 8.56 -4.98
C SER A 88 1.62 9.60 -5.43
N PRO A 89 1.20 10.66 -6.15
CA PRO A 89 2.05 11.80 -6.44
C PRO A 89 2.41 12.56 -5.16
N ASP A 90 1.51 12.51 -4.17
CA ASP A 90 1.71 13.10 -2.86
C ASP A 90 2.55 12.12 -2.03
N LEU A 91 3.87 12.33 -2.08
CA LEU A 91 4.85 11.65 -1.23
C LEU A 91 4.85 12.23 0.20
N THR A 92 3.67 12.61 0.70
CA THR A 92 3.50 13.04 2.09
C THR A 92 3.90 11.94 3.05
N GLY A 93 4.02 10.69 2.57
CA GLY A 93 4.51 9.57 3.34
C GLY A 93 3.50 8.99 4.31
N GLU A 94 2.28 9.52 4.29
CA GLU A 94 1.16 9.00 5.04
C GLU A 94 0.71 7.66 4.43
N ALA A 95 0.28 6.76 5.31
CA ALA A 95 -0.36 5.52 4.90
C ALA A 95 -1.65 5.84 4.13
N ILE A 96 -1.87 5.17 3.00
CA ILE A 96 -3.08 5.35 2.19
C ILE A 96 -4.00 4.17 2.48
N VAL A 97 -5.24 4.44 2.88
CA VAL A 97 -6.26 3.40 2.97
C VAL A 97 -6.73 3.06 1.55
N LEU A 98 -6.58 1.80 1.14
CA LEU A 98 -7.18 1.28 -0.10
C LEU A 98 -8.20 0.21 0.24
N SER A 99 -9.33 0.22 -0.45
CA SER A 99 -10.24 -0.93 -0.51
C SER A 99 -9.58 -2.14 -1.18
N VAL A 100 -10.18 -3.32 -1.00
CA VAL A 100 -9.77 -4.55 -1.72
C VAL A 100 -9.77 -4.32 -3.23
N GLN A 101 -10.75 -3.58 -3.74
CA GLN A 101 -10.87 -3.30 -5.17
C GLN A 101 -9.75 -2.39 -5.66
N GLU A 102 -9.46 -1.31 -4.94
CA GLU A 102 -8.36 -0.40 -5.28
C GLU A 102 -7.01 -1.09 -5.19
N LEU A 103 -6.80 -1.97 -4.20
CA LEU A 103 -5.60 -2.80 -4.15
C LEU A 103 -5.49 -3.69 -5.39
N ASN A 104 -6.56 -4.36 -5.82
CA ASN A 104 -6.53 -5.17 -7.04
C ASN A 104 -6.24 -4.32 -8.28
N TRP A 105 -6.86 -3.15 -8.41
CA TRP A 105 -6.57 -2.21 -9.50
C TRP A 105 -5.11 -1.75 -9.50
N LEU A 106 -4.54 -1.45 -8.34
CA LEU A 106 -3.12 -1.15 -8.21
C LEU A 106 -2.25 -2.33 -8.69
N LEU A 107 -2.62 -3.55 -8.29
CA LEU A 107 -1.91 -4.77 -8.70
C LEU A 107 -2.04 -5.06 -10.20
N ASP A 108 -3.14 -4.65 -10.83
CA ASP A 108 -3.38 -4.75 -12.27
C ASP A 108 -2.74 -3.61 -13.07
N GLY A 109 -2.22 -2.58 -12.38
CA GLY A 109 -1.44 -1.49 -12.98
C GLY A 109 -2.23 -0.21 -13.24
N PHE A 110 -3.47 -0.11 -12.77
CA PHE A 110 -4.26 1.12 -12.86
C PHE A 110 -3.64 2.24 -12.03
N ASP A 111 -3.76 3.47 -12.53
CA ASP A 111 -3.34 4.67 -11.82
C ASP A 111 -4.50 5.22 -10.97
N LEU A 112 -4.53 4.81 -9.70
CA LEU A 112 -5.58 5.21 -8.75
C LEU A 112 -5.61 6.72 -8.49
N TRP A 113 -4.49 7.41 -8.67
CA TRP A 113 -4.33 8.81 -8.25
C TRP A 113 -4.65 9.81 -9.37
N ARG A 114 -4.66 9.35 -10.61
CA ARG A 114 -5.04 10.15 -11.78
C ARG A 114 -6.50 9.99 -12.19
N ASN A 115 -7.22 9.02 -11.62
CA ASN A 115 -8.64 8.77 -11.88
C ASN A 115 -9.55 9.58 -10.92
N ARG A 116 -9.49 10.92 -10.98
CA ARG A 116 -10.42 11.75 -10.18
C ARG A 116 -11.81 11.79 -10.85
N PRO A 117 -12.90 11.55 -10.10
CA PRO A 117 -14.25 11.73 -10.62
C PRO A 117 -14.50 13.21 -10.98
N HIS A 118 -15.50 13.46 -11.84
CA HIS A 118 -15.94 14.82 -12.12
C HIS A 118 -16.29 15.56 -10.83
N GLN A 119 -16.06 16.87 -10.80
CA GLN A 119 -16.44 17.70 -9.66
C GLN A 119 -17.93 17.54 -9.39
N VAL A 120 -18.28 17.29 -8.12
CA VAL A 120 -19.67 17.31 -7.68
C VAL A 120 -20.15 18.75 -7.75
N LEU A 121 -21.01 19.04 -8.72
CA LEU A 121 -21.65 20.33 -8.84
C LEU A 121 -22.86 20.37 -7.90
N THR A 122 -22.99 21.45 -7.12
CA THR A 122 -24.21 21.77 -6.37
C THR A 122 -24.92 22.95 -7.03
N PRO A 123 -25.68 22.72 -8.12
CA PRO A 123 -26.38 23.80 -8.80
C PRO A 123 -27.45 24.38 -7.88
N ARG A 124 -27.51 25.72 -7.81
CA ARG A 124 -28.50 26.44 -6.99
C ARG A 124 -29.76 26.82 -7.78
N PHE A 125 -29.66 26.86 -9.09
CA PHE A 125 -30.73 27.21 -10.00
C PHE A 125 -30.63 26.33 -11.25
N VAL A 126 -31.79 25.98 -11.80
CA VAL A 126 -31.88 25.35 -13.13
C VAL A 126 -31.87 26.49 -14.15
N ALA A 127 -31.08 26.32 -15.22
CA ALA A 127 -31.07 27.25 -16.34
C ALA A 127 -32.35 27.16 -17.16
#